data_AF-A0A1I0ERE8-F1
#
_entry.id   AF-A0A1I0ERE8-F1
#
_cell.length_a   1.000
_cell.length_b   1.000
_cell.length_c   1.000
_cell.angle_alpha   90.00
_cell.angle_beta   90.00
_cell.angle_gamma   90.00
#
_symmetry.space_group_name_H-M   'P 1'
#
loop_
_entity.id
_entity.type
_entity.pdbx_description
1 polymer ?
#
loop_
_entity_poly.entity_id
_entity_poly.type
_entity_poly.pdbx_seq_one_letter_code
_entity_poly.pdbx_strand_id
1 'polypeptide(L)'
;MNTIPDKSVLEKMHIETQLKAVTQFLSCRTPDAWITTAILPENLEIILVDHLICELKAAQTASLLLRKYVLDDASGQHLLEHLAPYENYIYRQEGSLESLKALPSFTKSNLMARNNLAETMFTSPHKQVVTQVDNVDKLAKQLINDMVLLIKEELHHFIQVFDIMHERKITYQNLSAGRYAKRMMQGVRTHEPMTLVDKLICGAFIEARSCERFASLAPYVDDELSRFYLSLLRSESRHFKDYLSLAASLMGETQTNELGEYLTDSIDDRIQFFRQIEQEAILSEDSVLRFHSGVPVSYI
;
A
#
# COMPACT_ATOMS: atom_id res chain seq x y z
N MET A 1 41.85 8.19 -11.25
CA MET A 1 40.81 8.47 -12.27
C MET A 1 39.50 7.95 -11.71
N ASN A 2 38.59 8.83 -11.27
CA ASN A 2 37.23 8.43 -10.92
C ASN A 2 36.43 8.35 -12.22
N THR A 3 36.31 7.15 -12.78
CA THR A 3 35.39 6.89 -13.88
C THR A 3 33.97 7.05 -13.34
N ILE A 4 33.20 7.97 -13.93
CA ILE A 4 31.77 8.11 -13.66
C ILE A 4 31.12 6.74 -13.96
N PRO A 5 30.37 6.13 -13.02
CA PRO A 5 29.77 4.82 -13.26
C PRO A 5 28.81 4.88 -14.44
N ASP A 6 28.78 3.80 -15.24
CA ASP A 6 27.83 3.64 -16.32
C ASP A 6 26.38 3.74 -15.81
N LYS A 7 25.47 4.24 -16.65
CA LYS A 7 24.05 4.43 -16.33
C LYS A 7 23.39 3.14 -15.85
N SER A 8 23.76 1.99 -16.45
CA SER A 8 23.27 0.66 -16.04
C SER A 8 23.70 0.29 -14.60
N VAL A 9 24.90 0.70 -14.19
CA VAL A 9 25.44 0.48 -12.84
C VAL A 9 24.74 1.41 -11.84
N LEU A 10 24.51 2.67 -12.20
CA LEU A 10 23.79 3.63 -11.36
C LEU A 10 22.35 3.20 -11.11
N GLU A 11 21.66 2.70 -12.14
CA GLU A 11 20.29 2.19 -12.05
C GLU A 11 20.22 0.96 -11.14
N LYS A 12 21.15 0.02 -11.30
CA LYS A 12 21.25 -1.15 -10.42
C LYS A 12 21.54 -0.78 -8.96
N MET A 13 22.48 0.13 -8.72
CA MET A 13 22.77 0.64 -7.37
C MET A 13 21.56 1.36 -6.75
N HIS A 14 20.75 2.06 -7.56
CA HIS A 14 19.55 2.73 -7.09
C HIS A 14 18.48 1.72 -6.65
N ILE A 15 18.23 0.68 -7.45
CA ILE A 15 17.30 -0.41 -7.14
C ILE A 15 17.75 -1.13 -5.86
N GLU A 16 19.03 -1.50 -5.76
CA GLU A 16 19.57 -2.15 -4.55
C GLU A 16 19.39 -1.29 -3.29
N THR A 17 19.54 0.03 -3.42
CA THR A 17 19.32 0.98 -2.31
C THR A 17 17.86 1.02 -1.87
N GLN A 18 16.92 1.04 -2.82
CA GLN A 18 15.48 1.04 -2.52
C GLN A 18 15.04 -0.25 -1.82
N LEU A 19 15.58 -1.39 -2.27
CA LEU A 19 15.24 -2.72 -1.77
C LEU A 19 15.94 -3.07 -0.46
N LYS A 20 17.07 -2.43 -0.11
CA LYS A 20 17.79 -2.76 1.13
C LYS A 20 16.92 -2.59 2.37
N ALA A 21 16.20 -1.47 2.49
CA ALA A 21 15.32 -1.25 3.64
C ALA A 21 14.12 -2.21 3.64
N VAL A 22 13.57 -2.49 2.45
CA VAL A 22 12.44 -3.41 2.27
C VAL A 22 12.82 -4.84 2.68
N THR A 23 13.93 -5.35 2.17
CA THR A 23 14.43 -6.71 2.44
C THR A 23 14.88 -6.90 3.89
N GLN A 24 15.31 -5.84 4.57
CA GLN A 24 15.59 -5.88 6.01
C GLN A 24 14.32 -5.83 6.86
N PHE A 25 13.26 -5.19 6.37
CA PHE A 25 11.99 -5.07 7.07
C PHE A 25 11.17 -6.36 7.00
N LEU A 26 11.11 -6.97 5.81
CA LEU A 26 10.50 -8.28 5.56
C LEU A 26 11.37 -9.41 6.13
N SER A 27 10.76 -10.53 6.52
CA SER A 27 11.47 -11.70 7.07
C SER A 27 11.68 -12.85 6.09
N CYS A 28 11.15 -12.74 4.87
CA CYS A 28 11.38 -13.70 3.80
C CYS A 28 11.32 -13.02 2.43
N ARG A 29 12.09 -13.58 1.48
CA ARG A 29 11.95 -13.26 0.04
C ARG A 29 10.69 -13.91 -0.53
N THR A 30 10.24 -13.42 -1.68
CA THR A 30 9.21 -14.10 -2.47
C THR A 30 9.69 -15.51 -2.83
N PRO A 31 8.89 -16.58 -2.58
CA PRO A 31 9.25 -17.94 -2.94
C PRO A 31 9.41 -18.13 -4.45
N ASP A 32 10.43 -18.87 -4.87
CA ASP A 32 10.67 -19.17 -6.30
C ASP A 32 9.49 -19.91 -6.94
N ALA A 33 8.80 -20.77 -6.18
CA ALA A 33 7.59 -21.44 -6.63
C ALA A 33 6.48 -20.44 -7.00
N TRP A 34 6.30 -19.37 -6.22
CA TRP A 34 5.33 -18.33 -6.57
C TRP A 34 5.74 -17.60 -7.86
N ILE A 35 7.02 -17.24 -8.01
CA ILE A 35 7.53 -16.58 -9.23
C ILE A 35 7.29 -17.47 -10.45
N THR A 36 7.69 -18.74 -10.35
CA THR A 36 7.57 -19.72 -11.45
C THR A 36 6.12 -19.89 -11.90
N THR A 37 5.17 -19.90 -10.96
CA THR A 37 3.74 -19.94 -11.29
C THR A 37 3.26 -18.61 -11.88
N ALA A 38 3.66 -17.47 -11.30
CA ALA A 38 3.19 -16.15 -11.70
C ALA A 38 3.62 -15.73 -13.12
N ILE A 39 4.77 -16.20 -13.60
CA ILE A 39 5.32 -15.84 -14.91
C ILE A 39 4.73 -16.66 -16.07
N LEU A 40 3.92 -17.68 -15.80
CA LEU A 40 3.20 -18.41 -16.85
C LEU A 40 2.21 -17.46 -17.53
N PRO A 41 2.09 -17.46 -18.88
CA PRO A 41 1.29 -16.46 -19.60
C PRO A 41 -0.14 -16.30 -19.06
N GLU A 42 -0.85 -17.41 -18.84
CA GLU A 42 -2.22 -17.43 -18.31
C GLU A 42 -2.33 -16.91 -16.88
N ASN A 43 -1.27 -17.06 -16.08
CA ASN A 43 -1.22 -16.60 -14.71
C ASN A 43 -0.79 -15.13 -14.62
N LEU A 44 0.06 -14.68 -15.53
CA LEU A 44 0.50 -13.29 -15.59
C LEU A 44 -0.70 -12.36 -15.85
N GLU A 45 -1.68 -12.79 -16.64
CA GLU A 45 -2.96 -12.08 -16.80
C GLU A 45 -3.71 -11.94 -15.47
N ILE A 46 -3.77 -13.01 -14.66
CA ILE A 46 -4.38 -12.98 -13.33
C ILE A 46 -3.62 -12.02 -12.41
N ILE A 47 -2.29 -12.02 -12.48
CA ILE A 47 -1.44 -11.12 -11.69
C ILE A 47 -1.67 -9.66 -12.09
N LEU A 48 -1.78 -9.34 -13.38
CA LEU A 48 -2.06 -7.98 -13.84
C LEU A 48 -3.46 -7.50 -13.42
N VAL A 49 -4.47 -8.35 -13.54
CA VAL A 49 -5.84 -8.03 -13.09
C VAL A 49 -5.87 -7.82 -11.57
N ASP A 50 -5.22 -8.68 -10.78
CA ASP A 50 -5.17 -8.50 -9.33
C ASP A 50 -4.31 -7.31 -8.90
N HIS A 51 -3.22 -7.02 -9.62
CA HIS A 51 -2.40 -5.83 -9.42
C HIS A 51 -3.25 -4.57 -9.62
N LEU A 52 -3.99 -4.47 -10.72
CA LEU A 52 -4.93 -3.36 -10.96
C LEU A 52 -5.89 -3.16 -9.77
N ILE A 53 -6.45 -4.25 -9.24
CA ILE A 53 -7.34 -4.20 -8.07
C ILE A 53 -6.59 -3.77 -6.81
N CYS A 54 -5.33 -4.19 -6.63
CA CYS A 54 -4.48 -3.78 -5.51
C CYS A 54 -4.23 -2.27 -5.49
N GLU A 55 -3.93 -1.66 -6.63
CA GLU A 55 -3.76 -0.21 -6.75
C GLU A 55 -5.01 0.54 -6.28
N LEU A 56 -6.19 0.10 -6.72
CA LEU A 56 -7.45 0.70 -6.27
C LEU A 56 -7.67 0.49 -4.77
N LYS A 57 -7.43 -0.72 -4.24
CA LYS A 57 -7.59 -1.02 -2.81
C LYS A 57 -6.64 -0.18 -1.92
N ALA A 58 -5.43 0.11 -2.39
CA ALA A 58 -4.48 0.97 -1.69
C ALA A 58 -5.02 2.41 -1.59
N ALA A 59 -5.47 2.99 -2.72
CA ALA A 59 -6.13 4.29 -2.74
C ALA A 59 -7.38 4.35 -1.86
N GLN A 60 -8.23 3.31 -1.90
CA GLN A 60 -9.42 3.21 -1.05
C GLN A 60 -9.08 3.12 0.43
N THR A 61 -8.03 2.39 0.79
CA THR A 61 -7.57 2.25 2.18
C THR A 61 -7.06 3.58 2.72
N ALA A 62 -6.23 4.29 1.96
CA ALA A 62 -5.78 5.63 2.33
C ALA A 62 -6.94 6.64 2.43
N SER A 63 -7.91 6.56 1.51
CA SER A 63 -9.13 7.36 1.59
C SER A 63 -9.94 7.09 2.85
N LEU A 64 -10.09 5.81 3.23
CA LEU A 64 -10.74 5.43 4.47
C LEU A 64 -10.02 5.99 5.70
N LEU A 65 -8.67 5.94 5.73
CA LEU A 65 -7.88 6.52 6.82
C LEU A 65 -8.11 8.04 6.91
N LEU A 66 -8.07 8.75 5.79
CA LEU A 66 -8.33 10.19 5.75
C LEU A 66 -9.72 10.54 6.28
N ARG A 67 -10.75 9.86 5.75
CA ARG A 67 -12.14 10.08 6.14
C ARG A 67 -12.41 9.77 7.62
N LYS A 68 -11.79 8.72 8.13
CA LYS A 68 -12.01 8.27 9.50
C LYS A 68 -11.31 9.16 10.53
N TYR A 69 -10.11 9.65 10.22
CA TYR A 69 -9.23 10.26 11.23
C TYR A 69 -9.02 11.78 11.07
N VAL A 70 -9.19 12.37 9.88
CA VAL A 70 -8.77 13.77 9.64
C VAL A 70 -9.71 14.64 8.80
N LEU A 71 -10.55 14.07 7.93
CA LEU A 71 -11.44 14.85 7.07
C LEU A 71 -12.81 15.10 7.70
N ASP A 72 -13.44 16.22 7.33
CA ASP A 72 -14.87 16.42 7.54
C ASP A 72 -15.70 15.61 6.54
N ASP A 73 -17.01 15.55 6.78
CA ASP A 73 -17.92 14.73 5.97
C ASP A 73 -17.98 15.23 4.52
N ALA A 74 -17.94 16.55 4.31
CA ALA A 74 -17.98 17.15 2.97
C ALA A 74 -16.71 16.82 2.16
N SER A 75 -15.54 16.98 2.77
CA SER A 75 -14.25 16.63 2.16
C SER A 75 -14.11 15.12 1.96
N GLY A 76 -14.62 14.33 2.90
CA GLY A 76 -14.67 12.88 2.79
C GLY A 76 -15.59 12.39 1.67
N GLN A 77 -16.74 13.05 1.47
CA GLN A 77 -17.65 12.76 0.36
C GLN A 77 -17.02 13.12 -0.98
N HIS A 78 -16.35 14.26 -1.07
CA HIS A 78 -15.63 14.65 -2.28
C HIS A 78 -14.52 13.64 -2.64
N LEU A 79 -13.82 13.11 -1.64
CA LEU A 79 -12.82 12.08 -1.84
C LEU A 79 -13.44 10.78 -2.39
N LEU A 80 -14.61 10.38 -1.90
CA LEU A 80 -15.34 9.24 -2.44
C LEU A 80 -15.76 9.46 -3.90
N GLU A 81 -16.30 10.64 -4.22
CA GLU A 81 -16.68 10.99 -5.59
C GLU A 81 -15.50 10.91 -6.56
N HIS A 82 -14.30 11.22 -6.08
CA HIS A 82 -13.09 11.10 -6.88
C HIS A 82 -12.70 9.63 -7.18
N LEU A 83 -12.94 8.72 -6.24
CA LEU A 83 -12.66 7.28 -6.41
C LEU A 83 -13.75 6.56 -7.21
N ALA A 84 -14.98 7.07 -7.19
CA ALA A 84 -16.14 6.40 -7.77
C ALA A 84 -15.98 5.95 -9.23
N PRO A 85 -15.34 6.69 -10.15
CA PRO A 85 -15.13 6.21 -11.52
C PRO A 85 -14.30 4.92 -11.59
N TYR A 86 -13.25 4.81 -10.77
CA TYR A 86 -12.40 3.63 -10.71
C TYR A 86 -13.16 2.44 -10.11
N GLU A 87 -13.95 2.70 -9.06
CA GLU A 87 -14.84 1.70 -8.43
C GLU A 87 -15.91 1.19 -9.40
N ASN A 88 -16.55 2.10 -10.14
CA ASN A 88 -17.56 1.76 -11.12
C ASN A 88 -16.98 0.86 -12.23
N TYR A 89 -15.75 1.13 -12.67
CA TYR A 89 -15.08 0.23 -13.61
C TYR A 89 -14.85 -1.16 -13.00
N ILE A 90 -14.23 -1.26 -11.82
CA ILE A 90 -13.87 -2.54 -11.20
C ILE A 90 -15.10 -3.36 -10.79
N TYR A 91 -16.10 -2.73 -10.17
CA TYR A 91 -17.23 -3.44 -9.57
C TYR A 91 -18.47 -3.51 -10.46
N ARG A 92 -18.59 -2.63 -11.47
CA ARG A 92 -19.77 -2.55 -12.34
C ARG A 92 -19.44 -2.60 -13.83
N GLN A 93 -18.15 -2.57 -14.20
CA GLN A 93 -17.69 -2.49 -15.59
C GLN A 93 -18.27 -1.27 -16.33
N GLU A 94 -18.48 -0.18 -15.59
CA GLU A 94 -18.97 1.09 -16.12
C GLU A 94 -17.78 2.03 -16.40
N GLY A 95 -17.72 2.59 -17.61
CA GLY A 95 -16.65 3.48 -18.05
C GLY A 95 -15.63 2.81 -18.99
N SER A 96 -14.57 3.54 -19.32
CA SER A 96 -13.46 3.07 -20.15
C SER A 96 -12.12 3.65 -19.70
N LEU A 97 -11.01 3.08 -20.16
CA LEU A 97 -9.67 3.59 -19.93
C LEU A 97 -9.53 5.06 -20.33
N GLU A 98 -10.09 5.46 -21.47
CA GLU A 98 -10.09 6.84 -21.95
C GLU A 98 -10.86 7.77 -21.00
N SER A 99 -12.01 7.31 -20.49
CA SER A 99 -12.81 8.09 -19.55
C SER A 99 -12.07 8.30 -18.22
N LEU A 100 -11.31 7.29 -17.75
CA LEU A 100 -10.53 7.40 -16.53
C LEU A 100 -9.29 8.29 -16.72
N LYS A 101 -8.61 8.20 -17.86
CA LYS A 101 -7.50 9.10 -18.24
C LYS A 101 -7.92 10.56 -18.34
N ALA A 102 -9.18 10.81 -18.70
CA ALA A 102 -9.73 12.16 -18.81
C ALA A 102 -10.12 12.77 -17.46
N LEU A 103 -10.06 12.02 -16.36
CA LEU A 103 -10.41 12.53 -15.03
C LEU A 103 -9.43 13.64 -14.60
N PRO A 104 -9.93 14.68 -13.91
CA PRO A 104 -9.05 15.70 -13.36
C PRO A 104 -8.13 15.08 -12.31
N SER A 105 -6.89 15.56 -12.21
CA SER A 105 -5.98 15.08 -11.15
C SER A 105 -6.57 15.39 -9.77
N PHE A 106 -6.61 14.40 -8.89
CA PHE A 106 -6.84 14.63 -7.47
C PHE A 106 -5.77 15.59 -6.94
N THR A 107 -6.10 16.60 -6.15
CA THR A 107 -5.08 17.49 -5.56
C THR A 107 -5.36 17.78 -4.09
N LYS A 108 -4.28 17.94 -3.31
CA LYS A 108 -4.38 18.38 -1.92
C LYS A 108 -5.10 19.72 -1.82
N SER A 109 -4.87 20.66 -2.73
CA SER A 109 -5.56 21.95 -2.73
C SER A 109 -7.08 21.81 -2.88
N ASN A 110 -7.55 20.92 -3.76
CA ASN A 110 -9.00 20.70 -3.94
C ASN A 110 -9.65 20.11 -2.69
N LEU A 111 -8.93 19.20 -2.01
CA LEU A 111 -9.36 18.60 -0.76
C LEU A 111 -9.33 19.61 0.41
N MET A 112 -8.22 20.31 0.59
CA MET A 112 -8.00 21.23 1.72
C MET A 112 -8.81 22.51 1.62
N ALA A 113 -9.10 23.01 0.41
CA ALA A 113 -9.97 24.17 0.24
C ALA A 113 -11.38 23.96 0.82
N ARG A 114 -11.75 22.71 1.07
CA ARG A 114 -13.05 22.29 1.60
C ARG A 114 -12.98 21.73 3.01
N ASN A 115 -11.77 21.47 3.53
CA ASN A 115 -11.58 20.80 4.81
C ASN A 115 -11.47 21.81 5.95
N ASN A 116 -12.45 21.80 6.85
CA ASN A 116 -12.44 22.61 8.06
C ASN A 116 -11.83 21.83 9.23
N LEU A 117 -10.49 21.87 9.34
CA LEU A 117 -9.76 21.16 10.41
C LEU A 117 -10.29 21.49 11.81
N ALA A 118 -10.68 22.74 12.08
CA ALA A 118 -11.20 23.15 13.39
C ALA A 118 -12.55 22.49 13.74
N GLU A 119 -13.37 22.17 12.73
CA GLU A 119 -14.66 21.50 12.90
C GLU A 119 -14.50 19.97 12.99
N THR A 120 -13.48 19.40 12.32
CA THR A 120 -13.19 17.96 12.35
C THR A 120 -12.75 17.41 13.71
N MET A 121 -11.98 18.18 14.49
CA MET A 121 -11.32 17.70 15.71
C MET A 121 -12.28 17.29 16.84
N PHE A 122 -13.56 17.68 16.77
CA PHE A 122 -14.54 17.45 17.84
C PHE A 122 -15.75 16.59 17.43
N THR A 123 -15.77 16.06 16.20
CA THR A 123 -16.98 15.39 15.64
C THR A 123 -17.05 13.88 15.87
N SER A 124 -15.96 13.21 16.24
CA SER A 124 -15.95 11.75 16.44
C SER A 124 -14.83 11.26 17.38
N PRO A 125 -15.05 10.19 18.18
CA PRO A 125 -14.01 9.57 19.00
C PRO A 125 -12.76 9.15 18.22
N HIS A 126 -12.91 8.75 16.95
CA HIS A 126 -11.76 8.40 16.09
C HIS A 126 -10.94 9.62 15.69
N LYS A 127 -11.57 10.79 15.53
CA LYS A 127 -10.87 12.03 15.20
C LYS A 127 -10.15 12.60 16.44
N GLN A 128 -10.63 12.27 17.64
CA GLN A 128 -9.96 12.61 18.91
C GLN A 128 -8.64 11.85 19.13
N VAL A 129 -8.44 10.70 18.47
CA VAL A 129 -7.17 9.94 18.52
C VAL A 129 -5.99 10.79 18.08
N VAL A 130 -6.16 11.52 16.98
CA VAL A 130 -5.14 12.42 16.46
C VAL A 130 -4.93 13.61 17.40
N THR A 131 -5.94 13.93 18.24
CA THR A 131 -5.93 15.06 19.19
C THR A 131 -5.22 14.80 20.53
N GLN A 132 -4.87 13.55 20.86
CA GLN A 132 -4.22 13.19 22.13
C GLN A 132 -2.68 13.16 22.07
N VAL A 133 -2.10 13.45 20.90
CA VAL A 133 -0.65 13.52 20.70
C VAL A 133 -0.18 14.96 20.93
N ASP A 134 1.00 15.16 21.55
CA ASP A 134 1.57 16.48 21.90
C ASP A 134 1.73 17.45 20.71
N ASN A 135 1.45 17.01 19.46
CA ASN A 135 1.44 17.84 18.26
C ASN A 135 0.41 17.38 17.21
N VAL A 136 -0.86 17.38 17.60
CA VAL A 136 -2.05 17.05 16.79
C VAL A 136 -1.98 17.59 15.36
N ASP A 137 -1.69 18.88 15.23
CA ASP A 137 -1.65 19.58 13.94
C ASP A 137 -0.59 18.99 13.00
N LYS A 138 0.56 18.57 13.56
CA LYS A 138 1.65 18.00 12.77
C LYS A 138 1.28 16.61 12.25
N LEU A 139 0.74 15.73 13.12
CA LEU A 139 0.35 14.38 12.72
C LEU A 139 -0.82 14.40 11.73
N ALA A 140 -1.84 15.23 11.96
CA ALA A 140 -2.96 15.39 11.04
C ALA A 140 -2.49 15.87 9.66
N LYS A 141 -1.61 16.89 9.62
CA LYS A 141 -1.03 17.39 8.37
C LYS A 141 -0.17 16.33 7.68
N GLN A 142 0.61 15.56 8.42
CA GLN A 142 1.42 14.48 7.86
C GLN A 142 0.52 13.39 7.26
N LEU A 143 -0.46 12.88 8.01
CA LEU A 143 -1.41 11.88 7.50
C LEU A 143 -2.13 12.36 6.24
N ILE A 144 -2.56 13.62 6.22
CA ILE A 144 -3.14 14.26 5.04
C ILE A 144 -2.17 14.25 3.85
N ASN A 145 -0.94 14.71 4.05
CA ASN A 145 0.03 14.82 2.97
C ASN A 145 0.38 13.46 2.37
N ASP A 146 0.69 12.51 3.25
CA ASP A 146 1.20 11.19 2.89
C ASP A 146 0.09 10.39 2.20
N MET A 147 -1.13 10.35 2.78
CA MET A 147 -2.25 9.61 2.18
C MET A 147 -2.76 10.26 0.89
N VAL A 148 -2.78 11.59 0.77
CA VAL A 148 -3.18 12.25 -0.49
C VAL A 148 -2.17 11.98 -1.61
N LEU A 149 -0.88 12.00 -1.28
CA LEU A 149 0.17 11.66 -2.25
C LEU A 149 0.06 10.19 -2.66
N LEU A 150 -0.11 9.27 -1.71
CA LEU A 150 -0.34 7.86 -1.98
C LEU A 150 -1.53 7.66 -2.91
N ILE A 151 -2.71 8.20 -2.58
CA ILE A 151 -3.91 8.08 -3.44
C ILE A 151 -3.64 8.54 -4.87
N LYS A 152 -2.92 9.65 -5.06
CA LYS A 152 -2.56 10.13 -6.41
C LYS A 152 -1.68 9.12 -7.16
N GLU A 153 -0.70 8.56 -6.47
CA GLU A 153 0.28 7.63 -7.06
C GLU A 153 -0.39 6.29 -7.38
N GLU A 154 -1.19 5.72 -6.47
CA GLU A 154 -1.87 4.44 -6.76
C GLU A 154 -2.93 4.57 -7.85
N LEU A 155 -3.66 5.68 -7.92
CA LEU A 155 -4.57 5.92 -9.05
C LEU A 155 -3.79 6.12 -10.36
N HIS A 156 -2.56 6.65 -10.31
CA HIS A 156 -1.71 6.71 -11.49
C HIS A 156 -1.20 5.32 -11.89
N HIS A 157 -0.73 4.52 -10.94
CA HIS A 157 -0.32 3.13 -11.16
C HIS A 157 -1.48 2.31 -11.72
N PHE A 158 -2.69 2.46 -11.17
CA PHE A 158 -3.91 1.83 -11.69
C PHE A 158 -4.08 2.08 -13.19
N ILE A 159 -3.96 3.34 -13.62
CA ILE A 159 -4.08 3.70 -15.04
C ILE A 159 -2.97 3.06 -15.88
N GLN A 160 -1.74 3.02 -15.36
CA GLN A 160 -0.61 2.39 -16.07
C GLN A 160 -0.80 0.87 -16.21
N VAL A 161 -1.27 0.18 -15.16
CA VAL A 161 -1.59 -1.25 -15.24
C VAL A 161 -2.73 -1.48 -16.23
N PHE A 162 -3.75 -0.63 -16.20
CA PHE A 162 -4.90 -0.75 -17.09
C PHE A 162 -4.49 -0.51 -18.57
N ASP A 163 -3.59 0.43 -18.83
CA ASP A 163 -2.99 0.63 -20.16
C ASP A 163 -2.27 -0.62 -20.66
N ILE A 164 -1.40 -1.20 -19.83
CA ILE A 164 -0.68 -2.44 -20.17
C ILE A 164 -1.66 -3.58 -20.46
N MET A 165 -2.71 -3.73 -19.64
CA MET A 165 -3.75 -4.72 -19.86
C MET A 165 -4.47 -4.49 -21.19
N HIS A 166 -4.82 -3.24 -21.50
CA HIS A 166 -5.51 -2.88 -22.74
C HIS A 166 -4.65 -3.17 -23.98
N GLU A 167 -3.37 -2.78 -23.97
CA GLU A 167 -2.43 -3.04 -25.07
C GLU A 167 -2.20 -4.55 -25.29
N ARG A 168 -2.22 -5.33 -24.21
CA ARG A 168 -2.10 -6.79 -24.23
C ARG A 168 -3.43 -7.51 -24.48
N LYS A 169 -4.53 -6.78 -24.65
CA LYS A 169 -5.90 -7.30 -24.85
C LYS A 169 -6.37 -8.21 -23.69
N ILE A 170 -5.86 -7.96 -22.48
CA ILE A 170 -6.28 -8.64 -21.26
C ILE A 170 -7.61 -8.04 -20.84
N THR A 171 -8.66 -8.86 -20.84
CA THR A 171 -9.99 -8.43 -20.41
C THR A 171 -10.08 -8.47 -18.88
N TYR A 172 -10.58 -7.40 -18.27
CA TYR A 172 -10.86 -7.40 -16.84
C TYR A 172 -11.85 -8.51 -16.48
N GLN A 173 -11.54 -9.24 -15.42
CA GLN A 173 -12.41 -10.25 -14.83
C GLN A 173 -12.48 -10.06 -13.32
N ASN A 174 -13.66 -10.32 -12.74
CA ASN A 174 -13.81 -10.24 -11.29
C ASN A 174 -13.03 -11.38 -10.63
N LEU A 175 -12.01 -11.01 -9.87
CA LEU A 175 -11.23 -11.94 -9.07
C LEU A 175 -11.72 -11.92 -7.63
N SER A 176 -11.87 -13.12 -7.03
CA SER A 176 -12.06 -13.21 -5.58
C SER A 176 -10.85 -12.63 -4.85
N ALA A 177 -11.06 -11.94 -3.72
CA ALA A 177 -9.96 -11.44 -2.92
C ALA A 177 -9.08 -12.58 -2.39
N GLY A 178 -7.75 -12.38 -2.43
CA GLY A 178 -6.79 -13.24 -1.74
C GLY A 178 -6.89 -13.12 -0.22
N ARG A 179 -6.20 -14.01 0.50
CA ARG A 179 -6.26 -14.07 1.97
C ARG A 179 -5.27 -13.14 2.69
N TYR A 180 -4.27 -12.60 1.99
CA TYR A 180 -3.13 -11.87 2.60
C TYR A 180 -3.57 -10.69 3.47
N ALA A 181 -4.21 -9.67 2.89
CA ALA A 181 -4.66 -8.49 3.64
C ALA A 181 -5.64 -8.86 4.76
N LYS A 182 -6.53 -9.83 4.52
CA LYS A 182 -7.46 -10.34 5.54
C LYS A 182 -6.70 -10.94 6.73
N ARG A 183 -5.65 -11.72 6.50
CA ARG A 183 -4.81 -12.32 7.55
C ARG A 183 -4.09 -11.24 8.36
N MET A 184 -3.52 -10.24 7.69
CA MET A 184 -2.91 -9.08 8.37
C MET A 184 -3.92 -8.36 9.26
N MET A 185 -5.13 -8.08 8.74
CA MET A 185 -6.18 -7.39 9.48
C MET A 185 -6.68 -8.14 10.72
N GLN A 186 -6.52 -9.47 10.80
CA GLN A 186 -6.89 -10.25 12.00
C GLN A 186 -6.01 -9.92 13.22
N GLY A 187 -4.79 -9.43 13.00
CA GLY A 187 -3.86 -9.04 14.06
C GLY A 187 -4.04 -7.62 14.59
N VAL A 188 -4.99 -6.85 14.03
CA VAL A 188 -5.23 -5.45 14.38
C VAL A 188 -6.01 -5.33 15.68
N ARG A 189 -5.47 -4.56 16.64
CA ARG A 189 -6.16 -4.22 17.89
C ARG A 189 -7.41 -3.39 17.64
N THR A 190 -8.40 -3.50 18.53
CA THR A 190 -9.75 -2.92 18.34
C THR A 190 -9.98 -1.60 19.09
N HIS A 191 -9.09 -1.23 20.00
CA HIS A 191 -9.14 0.04 20.71
C HIS A 191 -8.23 1.07 20.03
N GLU A 192 -8.64 2.33 20.06
CA GLU A 192 -7.81 3.43 19.58
C GLU A 192 -6.82 3.88 20.68
N PRO A 193 -5.65 4.47 20.35
CA PRO A 193 -5.12 4.74 19.00
C PRO A 193 -4.44 3.51 18.34
N MET A 194 -4.39 2.38 19.05
CA MET A 194 -3.68 1.18 18.61
C MET A 194 -4.25 0.57 17.33
N THR A 195 -5.55 0.72 17.08
CA THR A 195 -6.18 0.32 15.81
C THR A 195 -5.53 1.02 14.63
N LEU A 196 -5.34 2.34 14.72
CA LEU A 196 -4.71 3.12 13.66
C LEU A 196 -3.23 2.73 13.49
N VAL A 197 -2.48 2.61 14.60
CA VAL A 197 -1.08 2.16 14.57
C VAL A 197 -0.94 0.83 13.83
N ASP A 198 -1.73 -0.16 14.22
CA ASP A 198 -1.66 -1.50 13.62
C ASP A 198 -2.04 -1.51 12.14
N LYS A 199 -3.02 -0.69 11.74
CA LYS A 199 -3.40 -0.54 10.33
C LYS A 199 -2.29 0.09 9.50
N LEU A 200 -1.60 1.09 10.05
CA LEU A 200 -0.45 1.73 9.38
C LEU A 200 0.71 0.73 9.24
N ILE A 201 0.99 -0.07 10.28
CA ILE A 201 1.99 -1.15 10.20
C ILE A 201 1.60 -2.18 9.13
N CYS A 202 0.34 -2.59 9.06
CA CYS A 202 -0.14 -3.48 8.00
C CYS A 202 0.04 -2.88 6.61
N GLY A 203 -0.26 -1.59 6.44
CA GLY A 203 0.02 -0.84 5.21
C GLY A 203 1.50 -0.94 4.84
N ALA A 204 2.40 -0.64 5.77
CA ALA A 204 3.84 -0.76 5.55
C ALA A 204 4.28 -2.16 5.06
N PHE A 205 3.73 -3.25 5.61
CA PHE A 205 4.02 -4.61 5.14
C PHE A 205 3.46 -4.90 3.75
N ILE A 206 2.27 -4.39 3.40
CA ILE A 206 1.67 -4.56 2.07
C ILE A 206 2.58 -3.88 1.02
N GLU A 207 2.91 -2.60 1.22
CA GLU A 207 3.77 -1.83 0.30
C GLU A 207 5.18 -2.42 0.18
N ALA A 208 5.78 -2.82 1.31
CA ALA A 208 7.10 -3.45 1.30
C ALA A 208 7.08 -4.77 0.51
N ARG A 209 6.04 -5.60 0.68
CA ARG A 209 5.91 -6.85 -0.08
C ARG A 209 5.63 -6.60 -1.56
N SER A 210 4.82 -5.60 -1.90
CA SER A 210 4.61 -5.18 -3.29
C SER A 210 5.94 -4.80 -3.96
N CYS A 211 6.73 -3.93 -3.30
CA CYS A 211 8.06 -3.54 -3.74
C CYS A 211 8.98 -4.75 -4.02
N GLU A 212 9.06 -5.69 -3.06
CA GLU A 212 9.92 -6.86 -3.20
C GLU A 212 9.45 -7.83 -4.29
N ARG A 213 8.12 -7.98 -4.49
CA ARG A 213 7.55 -8.82 -5.55
C ARG A 213 7.76 -8.22 -6.95
N PHE A 214 7.57 -6.91 -7.11
CA PHE A 214 7.87 -6.24 -8.37
C PHE A 214 9.32 -6.44 -8.78
N ALA A 215 10.25 -6.23 -7.85
CA ALA A 215 11.67 -6.48 -8.09
C ALA A 215 11.99 -7.94 -8.40
N SER A 216 11.29 -8.88 -7.75
CA SER A 216 11.47 -10.31 -7.97
C SER A 216 10.91 -10.79 -9.31
N LEU A 217 9.83 -10.19 -9.81
CA LEU A 217 9.22 -10.53 -11.09
C LEU A 217 9.93 -9.89 -12.29
N ALA A 218 10.43 -8.67 -12.13
CA ALA A 218 10.98 -7.88 -13.23
C ALA A 218 12.01 -8.61 -14.13
N PRO A 219 12.90 -9.50 -13.63
CA PRO A 219 13.85 -10.23 -14.47
C PRO A 219 13.25 -11.33 -15.34
N TYR A 220 12.00 -11.73 -15.10
CA TYR A 220 11.36 -12.91 -15.71
C TYR A 220 10.19 -12.56 -16.63
N VAL A 221 9.85 -11.29 -16.74
CA VAL A 221 8.82 -10.76 -17.63
C VAL A 221 9.47 -10.06 -18.82
N ASP A 222 8.69 -9.71 -19.84
CA ASP A 222 9.19 -8.97 -20.99
C ASP A 222 9.68 -7.56 -20.62
N ASP A 223 10.47 -6.97 -21.52
CA ASP A 223 11.15 -5.69 -21.32
C ASP A 223 10.23 -4.52 -20.93
N GLU A 224 9.01 -4.48 -21.45
CA GLU A 224 8.06 -3.43 -21.11
C GLU A 224 7.56 -3.57 -19.68
N LEU A 225 7.09 -4.77 -19.32
CA LEU A 225 6.57 -5.02 -17.98
C LEU A 225 7.68 -4.94 -16.92
N SER A 226 8.90 -5.38 -17.27
CA SER A 226 10.09 -5.26 -16.44
C SER A 226 10.38 -3.80 -16.09
N ARG A 227 10.45 -2.91 -17.10
CA ARG A 227 10.64 -1.47 -16.87
C ARG A 227 9.53 -0.86 -16.02
N PHE A 228 8.29 -1.24 -16.27
CA PHE A 228 7.16 -0.77 -15.48
C PHE A 228 7.30 -1.18 -14.00
N TYR A 229 7.48 -2.47 -13.70
CA TYR A 229 7.65 -2.95 -12.31
C TYR A 229 8.85 -2.33 -11.60
N LEU A 230 9.98 -2.14 -12.29
CA LEU A 230 11.13 -1.45 -11.71
C LEU A 230 10.85 0.04 -11.45
N SER A 231 10.01 0.69 -12.26
CA SER A 231 9.64 2.09 -12.06
C SER A 231 8.79 2.32 -10.81
N LEU A 232 8.02 1.31 -10.38
CA LEU A 232 7.18 1.37 -9.16
C LEU A 232 8.00 1.32 -7.87
N LEU A 233 9.18 0.69 -7.88
CA LEU A 233 9.94 0.42 -6.65
C LEU A 233 10.21 1.67 -5.79
N ARG A 234 10.34 2.84 -6.43
CA ARG A 234 10.58 4.10 -5.72
C ARG A 234 9.36 4.55 -4.90
N SER A 235 8.16 4.51 -5.49
CA SER A 235 6.92 4.88 -4.80
C SER A 235 6.62 3.88 -3.70
N GLU A 236 6.66 2.59 -4.01
CA GLU A 236 6.42 1.50 -3.04
C GLU A 236 7.34 1.58 -1.81
N SER A 237 8.66 1.75 -2.03
CA SER A 237 9.64 1.88 -0.95
C SER A 237 9.41 3.13 -0.10
N ARG A 238 8.82 4.18 -0.68
CA ARG A 238 8.45 5.40 0.06
C ARG A 238 7.13 5.23 0.80
N HIS A 239 6.09 4.67 0.19
CA HIS A 239 4.81 4.38 0.85
C HIS A 239 5.01 3.53 2.11
N PHE A 240 5.81 2.47 1.99
CA PHE A 240 6.28 1.66 3.12
C PHE A 240 6.84 2.51 4.27
N LYS A 241 7.76 3.43 3.97
CA LYS A 241 8.42 4.29 4.97
C LYS A 241 7.46 5.31 5.56
N ASP A 242 6.59 5.90 4.74
CA ASP A 242 5.60 6.89 5.16
C ASP A 242 4.60 6.25 6.14
N TYR A 243 4.12 5.03 5.84
CA TYR A 243 3.29 4.24 6.75
C TYR A 243 3.96 3.98 8.11
N LEU A 244 5.23 3.53 8.11
CA LEU A 244 5.97 3.32 9.37
C LEU A 244 6.20 4.61 10.14
N SER A 245 6.51 5.71 9.44
CA SER A 245 6.72 7.02 10.05
C SER A 245 5.46 7.53 10.76
N LEU A 246 4.30 7.34 10.12
CA LEU A 246 3.00 7.67 10.71
C LEU A 246 2.70 6.79 11.94
N ALA A 247 2.97 5.48 11.85
CA ALA A 247 2.77 4.56 12.97
C ALA A 247 3.66 4.93 14.17
N ALA A 248 4.94 5.24 13.93
CA ALA A 248 5.88 5.65 14.95
C ALA A 248 5.45 6.96 15.63
N SER A 249 4.97 7.92 14.84
CA SER A 249 4.51 9.22 15.35
C SER A 249 3.30 9.11 16.29
N LEU A 250 2.49 8.05 16.15
CA LEU A 250 1.34 7.78 17.02
C LEU A 250 1.70 7.07 18.33
N MET A 251 2.78 6.29 18.36
CA MET A 251 3.19 5.54 19.54
C MET A 251 3.93 6.40 20.58
N GLY A 252 4.49 7.55 20.18
CA GLY A 252 5.20 8.46 21.07
C GLY A 252 6.48 7.85 21.68
N GLU A 253 6.99 8.46 22.75
CA GLU A 253 8.08 7.89 23.56
C GLU A 253 7.57 6.70 24.38
N THR A 254 8.39 5.65 24.47
CA THR A 254 8.03 4.42 25.18
C THR A 254 7.81 4.70 26.66
N GLN A 255 6.58 4.50 27.14
CA GLN A 255 6.25 4.70 28.56
C GLN A 255 6.60 3.45 29.36
N THR A 256 7.27 3.64 30.49
CA THR A 256 7.59 2.57 31.45
C THR A 256 6.94 2.88 32.80
N ASN A 257 6.60 1.83 33.56
CA ASN A 257 6.18 1.98 34.95
C ASN A 257 7.41 2.22 35.86
N GLU A 258 7.18 2.48 37.15
CA GLU A 258 8.26 2.71 38.13
C GLU A 258 9.25 1.53 38.28
N LEU A 259 8.88 0.34 37.76
CA LEU A 259 9.70 -0.88 37.76
C LEU A 259 10.49 -1.06 36.44
N GLY A 260 10.35 -0.13 35.49
CA GLY A 260 10.99 -0.20 34.17
C GLY A 260 10.29 -1.13 33.18
N GLU A 261 9.08 -1.63 33.50
CA GLU A 261 8.29 -2.44 32.58
C GLU A 261 7.52 -1.52 31.62
N TYR A 262 7.46 -1.90 30.36
CA TYR A 262 6.70 -1.15 29.36
C TYR A 262 5.21 -1.15 29.69
N LEU A 263 4.60 0.03 29.75
CA LEU A 263 3.16 0.20 29.98
C LEU A 263 2.32 -0.16 28.75
N THR A 264 2.96 -0.15 27.57
CA THR A 264 2.38 -0.51 26.28
C THR A 264 3.45 -1.19 25.42
N ASP A 265 3.06 -2.13 24.56
CA ASP A 265 3.96 -2.72 23.54
C ASP A 265 4.69 -1.62 22.77
N SER A 266 5.98 -1.82 22.46
CA SER A 266 6.72 -0.90 21.59
C SER A 266 6.26 -1.04 20.13
N ILE A 267 6.57 -0.04 19.29
CA ILE A 267 6.34 -0.17 17.85
C ILE A 267 7.11 -1.36 17.26
N ASP A 268 8.31 -1.64 17.76
CA ASP A 268 9.14 -2.74 17.30
C ASP A 268 8.50 -4.11 17.61
N ASP A 269 7.87 -4.25 18.77
CA ASP A 269 7.11 -5.46 19.14
C ASP A 269 5.93 -5.67 18.17
N ARG A 270 5.21 -4.60 17.83
CA ARG A 270 4.11 -4.67 16.86
C ARG A 270 4.58 -4.98 15.45
N ILE A 271 5.69 -4.38 15.02
CA ILE A 271 6.32 -4.71 13.73
C ILE A 271 6.73 -6.18 13.72
N GLN A 272 7.37 -6.69 14.78
CA GLN A 272 7.78 -8.09 14.86
C GLN A 272 6.59 -9.05 14.85
N PHE A 273 5.50 -8.71 15.53
CA PHE A 273 4.25 -9.47 15.50
C PHE A 273 3.68 -9.56 14.08
N PHE A 274 3.51 -8.43 13.38
CA PHE A 274 2.98 -8.44 12.02
C PHE A 274 3.94 -9.06 11.01
N ARG A 275 5.26 -8.98 11.24
CA ARG A 275 6.28 -9.66 10.44
C ARG A 275 6.08 -11.18 10.43
N GLN A 276 5.68 -11.77 11.56
CA GLN A 276 5.40 -13.20 11.63
C GLN A 276 4.14 -13.55 10.84
N ILE A 277 3.06 -12.77 11.01
CA ILE A 277 1.81 -12.97 10.25
C ILE A 277 2.07 -12.87 8.74
N GLU A 278 2.84 -11.86 8.34
CA GLU A 278 3.21 -11.62 6.94
C GLU A 278 4.02 -12.78 6.38
N GLN A 279 5.07 -13.19 7.10
CA GLN A 279 5.92 -14.32 6.70
C GLN A 279 5.10 -15.59 6.47
N GLU A 280 4.23 -15.92 7.42
CA GLU A 280 3.37 -17.08 7.28
C GLU A 280 2.40 -16.93 6.10
N ALA A 281 1.90 -15.73 5.82
CA ALA A 281 1.03 -15.48 4.66
C ALA A 281 1.74 -15.76 3.33
N ILE A 282 3.02 -15.40 3.23
CA ILE A 282 3.83 -15.56 2.02
C ILE A 282 4.36 -16.99 1.85
N LEU A 283 4.77 -17.64 2.94
CA LEU A 283 5.40 -18.97 2.87
C LEU A 283 4.41 -20.13 2.88
N SER A 284 3.19 -19.94 3.38
CA SER A 284 2.20 -21.03 3.42
C SER A 284 1.55 -21.27 2.06
N GLU A 285 1.13 -22.51 1.83
CA GLU A 285 0.40 -22.92 0.62
C GLU A 285 -0.90 -22.14 0.44
N ASP A 286 -1.19 -21.74 -0.80
CA ASP A 286 -2.34 -20.95 -1.20
C ASP A 286 -2.98 -21.54 -2.45
N SER A 287 -4.28 -21.81 -2.41
CA SER A 287 -5.01 -22.38 -3.55
C SER A 287 -5.41 -21.33 -4.59
N VAL A 288 -5.20 -20.04 -4.30
CA VAL A 288 -5.58 -18.92 -5.17
C VAL A 288 -4.36 -18.07 -5.46
N LEU A 289 -3.95 -18.01 -6.73
CA LEU A 289 -2.88 -17.11 -7.17
C LEU A 289 -3.35 -15.66 -7.17
N ARG A 290 -2.68 -14.81 -6.41
CA ARG A 290 -2.87 -13.35 -6.35
C ARG A 290 -1.51 -12.69 -6.22
N PHE A 291 -1.45 -11.38 -6.43
CA PHE A 291 -0.21 -10.63 -6.31
C PHE A 291 0.44 -10.84 -4.93
N HIS A 292 -0.35 -10.81 -3.85
CA HIS A 292 0.13 -11.10 -2.49
C HIS A 292 -0.15 -12.53 -1.98
N SER A 293 -0.50 -13.51 -2.83
CA SER A 293 -0.81 -14.87 -2.36
C SER A 293 0.40 -15.59 -1.79
N GLY A 294 0.16 -16.61 -0.96
CA GLY A 294 1.19 -17.55 -0.54
C GLY A 294 1.70 -18.44 -1.68
N VAL A 295 2.41 -19.52 -1.35
CA VAL A 295 2.96 -20.47 -2.34
C VAL A 295 1.81 -21.18 -3.07
N PRO A 296 1.67 -21.05 -4.40
CA PRO A 296 0.58 -21.71 -5.12
C PRO A 296 0.65 -23.23 -4.96
N VAL A 297 -0.47 -23.86 -4.59
CA VAL A 297 -0.56 -25.32 -4.56
C VAL A 297 -0.39 -25.83 -6.00
N SER A 298 0.60 -26.70 -6.23
CA SER A 298 0.74 -27.38 -7.51
C SER A 298 -0.42 -28.34 -7.68
N TYR A 299 -1.26 -28.16 -8.71
CA TYR A 299 -2.16 -29.23 -9.14
C TYR A 299 -1.30 -30.33 -9.75
N ILE A 300 -1.11 -31.42 -9.01
CA ILE A 300 -0.52 -32.68 -9.50
C ILE A 300 -1.50 -33.33 -10.47
#